data_AF-A0A0F8YKX0-F1
#
_entry.id   AF-A0A0F8YKX0-F1
#
_cell.length_a   1.000
_cell.length_b   1.000
_cell.length_c   1.000
_cell.angle_alpha   90.00
_cell.angle_beta   90.00
_cell.angle_gamma   90.00
#
_symmetry.space_group_name_H-M   'P 1'
#
loop_
_entity.id
_entity.type
_entity.pdbx_description
1 polymer ?
#
loop_
_entity_poly.entity_id
_entity_poly.type
_entity_poly.pdbx_seq_one_letter_code
_entity_poly.pdbx_strand_id
1 'polypeptide(L)'
;LRAQGLRTQYMRMLEDSFNPETIEGLMCRHQISVGWDGTLYDCDFNLALHYPVDHGAPHHISAFDRGELTGRRIVVGEHCFGCTAGCGSSCGGSLA
;
A
#
# COMPACT_ATOMS: atom_id res chain seq x y z
N LEU A 1 2.99 1.82 -21.15
CA LEU A 1 3.37 2.99 -20.33
C LEU A 1 4.82 3.39 -20.44
N ARG A 2 5.80 2.68 -19.83
CA ARG A 2 7.22 3.10 -19.85
C ARG A 2 7.82 3.18 -21.25
N ALA A 3 7.66 2.13 -22.07
CA ALA A 3 8.14 2.11 -23.45
C ALA A 3 7.45 3.15 -24.37
N GLN A 4 6.31 3.69 -23.95
CA GLN A 4 5.52 4.68 -24.72
C GLN A 4 5.69 6.11 -24.18
N GLY A 5 6.50 6.34 -23.14
CA GLY A 5 6.67 7.65 -22.50
C GLY A 5 5.48 8.15 -21.67
N LEU A 6 4.41 7.36 -21.51
CA LEU A 6 3.14 7.76 -20.88
C LEU A 6 3.13 7.67 -19.34
N ARG A 7 4.26 7.34 -18.70
CA ARG A 7 4.31 7.09 -17.25
C ARG A 7 3.86 8.31 -16.44
N THR A 8 4.38 9.49 -16.76
CA THR A 8 4.09 10.72 -16.00
C THR A 8 2.62 11.09 -16.08
N GLN A 9 2.01 10.96 -17.27
CA GLN A 9 0.60 11.23 -17.45
C GLN A 9 -0.27 10.25 -16.66
N TYR A 10 0.09 8.97 -16.65
CA TYR A 10 -0.60 7.95 -15.87
C TYR A 10 -0.51 8.20 -14.36
N MET A 11 0.69 8.53 -13.85
CA MET A 11 0.85 8.85 -12.43
C MET A 11 0.03 10.08 -12.04
N ARG A 12 0.03 11.13 -12.86
CA ARG A 12 -0.79 12.32 -12.63
C ARG A 12 -2.28 11.99 -12.61
N MET A 13 -2.76 11.14 -13.51
CA MET A 13 -4.15 10.67 -13.48
C MET A 13 -4.49 9.99 -12.15
N LEU A 14 -3.62 9.12 -11.64
CA LEU A 14 -3.87 8.43 -10.36
C LEU A 14 -3.89 9.41 -9.18
N GLU A 15 -2.97 10.39 -9.17
CA GLU A 15 -2.95 11.48 -8.19
C GLU A 15 -4.25 12.29 -8.23
N ASP A 16 -4.67 12.73 -9.43
CA ASP A 16 -5.90 13.50 -9.64
C ASP A 16 -7.18 12.68 -9.33
N SER A 17 -7.08 11.35 -9.32
CA SER A 17 -8.19 10.43 -9.03
C SER A 17 -8.25 9.98 -7.57
N PHE A 18 -7.43 10.57 -6.69
CA PHE A 18 -7.45 10.25 -5.26
C PHE A 18 -8.86 10.38 -4.67
N ASN A 19 -9.33 9.31 -4.03
CA ASN A 19 -10.62 9.27 -3.36
C ASN A 19 -10.44 8.87 -1.88
N PRO A 20 -10.66 9.78 -0.91
CA PRO A 20 -10.51 9.49 0.50
C PRO A 20 -11.47 8.40 1.02
N GLU A 21 -12.60 8.17 0.36
CA GLU A 21 -13.56 7.12 0.74
C GLU A 21 -12.98 5.70 0.58
N THR A 22 -11.95 5.55 -0.26
CA THR A 22 -11.25 4.27 -0.42
C THR A 22 -10.38 3.91 0.78
N ILE A 23 -9.97 4.91 1.60
CA ILE A 23 -8.97 4.74 2.65
C ILE A 23 -9.37 3.65 3.63
N GLU A 24 -10.61 3.65 4.11
CA GLU A 24 -11.05 2.66 5.10
C GLU A 24 -11.07 1.23 4.56
N GLY A 25 -11.16 1.04 3.24
CA GLY A 25 -11.13 -0.28 2.60
C GLY A 25 -9.73 -0.80 2.27
N LEU A 26 -8.67 0.00 2.47
CA LEU A 26 -7.32 -0.37 2.03
C LEU A 26 -6.75 -1.58 2.79
N MET A 27 -6.17 -2.51 2.03
CA MET A 27 -5.50 -3.70 2.56
C MET A 27 -4.49 -3.37 3.67
N CYS A 28 -3.67 -2.32 3.47
CA CYS A 28 -2.59 -1.95 4.39
C CYS A 28 -3.05 -1.50 5.79
N ARG A 29 -4.34 -1.20 5.97
CA ARG A 29 -4.92 -0.88 7.28
C ARG A 29 -5.34 -2.11 8.08
N HIS A 30 -5.69 -3.19 7.39
CA HIS A 30 -6.35 -4.35 8.01
C HIS A 30 -5.50 -5.61 7.98
N GLN A 31 -4.44 -5.60 7.17
CA GLN A 31 -3.61 -6.77 6.91
C GLN A 31 -2.13 -6.39 7.00
N ILE A 32 -1.29 -7.42 7.10
CA ILE A 32 0.16 -7.33 7.02
C ILE A 32 0.63 -8.52 6.19
N SER A 33 1.56 -8.26 5.27
CA SER A 33 2.20 -9.28 4.45
C SER A 33 3.51 -9.72 5.10
N VAL A 34 3.80 -11.02 5.08
CA VAL A 34 5.01 -11.60 5.67
C VAL A 34 5.88 -12.16 4.54
N GLY A 35 7.10 -11.66 4.43
CA GLY A 35 8.12 -12.18 3.52
C GLY A 35 8.56 -13.59 3.89
N TRP A 36 9.16 -14.30 2.95
CA TRP A 36 9.67 -15.67 3.18
C TRP A 36 10.77 -15.71 4.25
N ASP A 37 11.46 -14.59 4.45
CA ASP A 37 12.50 -14.37 5.45
C ASP A 37 11.94 -13.91 6.82
N GLY A 38 10.62 -13.69 6.91
CA GLY A 38 9.95 -13.19 8.11
C GLY A 38 9.82 -11.66 8.18
N THR A 39 10.34 -10.91 7.20
CA THR A 39 10.18 -9.45 7.15
C THR A 39 8.71 -9.07 6.96
N LEU A 40 8.24 -8.05 7.68
CA LEU A 40 6.86 -7.57 7.65
C LEU A 40 6.70 -6.41 6.67
N TYR A 41 5.59 -6.41 5.94
CA TYR A 41 5.23 -5.40 4.94
C TYR A 41 3.77 -4.99 5.10
N ASP A 42 3.43 -3.72 4.85
CA ASP A 42 2.05 -3.25 5.06
C ASP A 42 1.03 -3.89 4.10
N CYS A 43 1.44 -4.22 2.88
CA CYS A 43 0.60 -4.87 1.87
C CYS A 43 1.44 -5.68 0.90
N ASP A 44 0.79 -6.42 0.00
CA ASP A 44 1.43 -7.18 -1.08
C ASP A 44 2.24 -6.31 -2.06
N PHE A 45 1.79 -5.08 -2.36
CA PHE A 45 2.57 -4.13 -3.16
C PHE A 45 3.86 -3.70 -2.47
N ASN A 46 3.80 -3.41 -1.15
CA ASN A 46 4.99 -3.11 -0.37
C ASN A 46 5.94 -4.32 -0.32
N LEU A 47 5.41 -5.55 -0.22
CA LEU A 47 6.22 -6.77 -0.34
C LEU A 47 6.91 -6.86 -1.72
N ALA A 48 6.15 -6.67 -2.80
CA ALA A 48 6.66 -6.76 -4.17
C ALA A 48 7.70 -5.66 -4.49
N LEU A 49 7.62 -4.51 -3.82
CA LEU A 49 8.55 -3.39 -3.95
C LEU A 49 9.68 -3.39 -2.91
N HIS A 50 9.66 -4.37 -2.00
CA HIS A 50 10.59 -4.46 -0.86
C HIS A 50 10.60 -3.22 0.04
N TYR A 51 9.41 -2.71 0.39
CA TYR A 51 9.20 -1.60 1.33
C TYR A 51 8.71 -2.15 2.68
N PRO A 52 9.62 -2.58 3.58
CA PRO A 52 9.25 -3.17 4.85
C PRO A 52 8.52 -2.17 5.74
N VAL A 53 7.80 -2.67 6.75
CA VAL A 53 7.28 -1.85 7.84
C VAL A 53 8.43 -1.04 8.46
N ASP A 54 8.19 0.24 8.71
CA ASP A 54 9.19 1.20 9.21
C ASP A 54 8.54 2.09 10.31
N HIS A 55 9.05 3.30 10.51
CA HIS A 55 8.59 4.30 11.46
C HIS A 55 8.62 3.83 12.92
N GLY A 56 9.56 2.93 13.23
CA GLY A 56 9.75 2.39 14.57
C GLY A 56 8.83 1.22 14.93
N ALA A 57 7.93 0.80 14.05
CA ALA A 57 7.14 -0.40 14.25
C ALA A 57 7.98 -1.68 13.99
N PRO A 58 7.61 -2.84 14.56
CA PRO A 58 8.33 -4.09 14.34
C PRO A 58 8.32 -4.49 12.86
N HIS A 59 9.51 -4.72 12.29
CA HIS A 59 9.66 -5.06 10.86
C HIS A 59 9.87 -6.55 10.60
N HIS A 60 9.82 -7.40 11.63
CA HIS A 60 10.02 -8.84 11.48
C HIS A 60 9.05 -9.62 12.38
N ILE A 61 8.54 -10.75 11.88
CA ILE A 61 7.48 -11.54 12.56
C ILE A 61 7.90 -12.08 13.93
N SER A 62 9.19 -12.29 14.16
CA SER A 62 9.71 -12.71 15.47
C SER A 62 9.55 -11.63 16.56
N ALA A 63 9.37 -10.37 16.17
CA ALA A 63 9.13 -9.23 17.06
C ALA A 63 7.68 -8.74 16.97
N PHE A 64 6.74 -9.58 16.50
CA PHE A 64 5.36 -9.20 16.31
C PHE A 64 4.74 -8.65 17.60
N ASP A 65 4.27 -7.40 17.53
CA ASP A 65 3.46 -6.76 18.56
C ASP A 65 2.19 -6.22 17.93
N ARG A 66 1.03 -6.72 18.38
CA ARG A 66 -0.27 -6.32 17.83
C ARG A 66 -0.58 -4.84 18.11
N GLY A 67 -0.22 -4.33 19.28
CA GLY A 67 -0.50 -2.95 19.67
C GLY A 67 0.27 -1.96 18.80
N GLU A 68 1.57 -2.18 18.66
CA GLU A 68 2.44 -1.36 17.82
C GLU A 68 2.03 -1.47 16.34
N LEU A 69 1.66 -2.67 15.86
CA LEU A 69 1.28 -2.87 14.46
C LEU A 69 -0.12 -2.36 14.12
N THR A 70 -1.07 -2.33 15.05
CA THR A 70 -2.43 -1.80 14.78
C THR A 70 -2.41 -0.28 14.63
N GLY A 71 -1.58 0.41 15.42
CA GLY A 71 -1.42 1.86 15.37
C GLY A 71 -0.28 2.35 14.47
N ARG A 72 0.37 1.45 13.73
CA ARG A 72 1.58 1.78 12.96
C ARG A 72 1.30 2.79 11.86
N ARG A 73 2.33 3.56 11.53
CA ARG A 73 2.33 4.36 10.30
C ARG A 73 2.64 3.45 9.11
N ILE A 74 1.74 3.43 8.14
CA ILE A 74 1.89 2.66 6.89
C ILE A 74 2.95 3.34 6.00
N VAL A 75 3.86 2.54 5.45
CA VAL A 75 4.84 2.98 4.45
C VAL A 75 4.14 3.19 3.12
N VAL A 76 4.29 4.40 2.56
CA VAL A 76 3.60 4.82 1.32
C VAL A 76 4.60 5.10 0.19
N GLY A 77 4.15 4.93 -1.05
CA GLY A 77 4.90 5.27 -2.26
C GLY A 77 3.99 5.56 -3.45
N GLU A 78 4.56 5.72 -4.65
CA GLU A 78 3.81 6.06 -5.87
C GLU A 78 2.65 5.06 -6.16
N HIS A 79 2.85 3.77 -5.88
CA HIS A 79 1.83 2.73 -6.08
C HIS A 79 0.57 2.95 -5.22
N CYS A 80 0.67 3.69 -4.11
CA CYS A 80 -0.47 3.99 -3.24
C CYS A 80 -1.51 4.86 -3.95
N PHE A 81 -1.14 5.67 -4.95
CA PHE A 81 -2.10 6.38 -5.78
C PHE A 81 -2.98 5.43 -6.59
N GLY A 82 -2.47 4.25 -6.96
CA GLY A 82 -3.29 3.21 -7.59
C GLY A 82 -4.29 2.56 -6.62
N CYS A 83 -3.95 2.47 -5.33
CA CYS A 83 -4.81 1.89 -4.30
C CYS A 83 -5.86 2.89 -3.79
N THR A 84 -5.52 4.18 -3.79
CA THR A 84 -6.38 5.27 -3.31
C THR A 84 -7.17 5.95 -4.43
N ALA A 85 -6.87 5.64 -5.69
CA ALA A 85 -7.71 6.07 -6.80
C ALA A 85 -9.12 5.48 -6.64
N GLY A 86 -10.16 6.30 -6.80
CA GLY A 86 -11.57 5.87 -6.69
C GLY A 86 -11.97 4.75 -7.66
N CYS A 87 -11.10 4.44 -8.63
CA CYS A 87 -11.20 3.35 -9.60
C CYS A 87 -9.96 2.44 -9.56
N GLY A 88 -9.57 1.97 -8.38
CA GLY A 88 -8.37 1.15 -8.16
C GLY A 88 -8.50 -0.36 -8.46
N SER A 89 -7.36 -0.99 -8.75
CA SER A 89 -7.23 -2.24 -9.52
C SER A 89 -7.40 -3.59 -8.80
N SER A 90 -7.67 -3.65 -7.49
CA SER A 90 -7.51 -4.94 -6.75
C SER A 90 -8.69 -5.43 -5.90
N CYS A 91 -9.60 -4.61 -5.39
CA CYS A 91 -10.67 -5.15 -4.55
C CYS A 91 -11.81 -4.16 -4.31
N GLY A 92 -12.90 -4.30 -5.06
CA GLY A 92 -14.13 -3.53 -4.88
C GLY A 92 -14.31 -2.39 -5.88
N GLY A 93 -14.03 -2.64 -7.16
CA GLY A 93 -14.05 -1.64 -8.22
C GLY A 93 -15.27 -0.71 -8.17
N SER A 94 -15.00 0.55 -8.50
CA SER A 94 -15.99 1.63 -8.63
C SER A 94 -16.83 1.84 -7.37
N LEU A 95 -16.46 2.81 -6.55
CA LEU A 95 -17.47 3.52 -5.77
C LEU A 95 -18.41 4.18 -6.78
N ALA A 96 -19.54 3.52 -7.03
CA ALA A 96 -20.65 4.01 -7.85
C ALA A 96 -21.57 4.89 -7.00
#